data_AF-A0A926YPQ6-F1
#
_entry.id   AF-A0A926YPQ6-F1
#
_cell.length_a   1.000
_cell.length_b   1.000
_cell.length_c   1.000
_cell.angle_alpha   90.00
_cell.angle_beta   90.00
_cell.angle_gamma   90.00
#
_symmetry.space_group_name_H-M   'P 1'
#
loop_
_entity.id
_entity.type
_entity.pdbx_description
1 polymer ?
#
loop_
_entity_poly.entity_id
_entity_poly.type
_entity_poly.pdbx_seq_one_letter_code
_entity_poly.pdbx_strand_id
1 'polypeptide(L)'
;MALRDFRSTGLKLMVQAISEHEFILQQVVRMLLENTETSNDSNLVLQLALTELVKQVMRELAQAGAADHLQGNLLQTAIQTTTQLLEARAATVNQGDLSPYWARIARSLRWVAKEMTTLGLRLQAARQGEVMRAPKVVYAAPVPFQITELGSRGYPEGLIVHPLADCRLDLEQVPQSYRVRASRGYPWEVESEGITFVVEADSSIITFLEGFPDAVIEQAKSALEQLAHDLYAPVEAE
;
A
#
# COMPACT_ATOMS: atom_id res chain seq x y z
N MET A 1 9.84 -39.91 43.27
CA MET A 1 11.27 -39.60 43.00
C MET A 1 11.73 -40.57 41.92
N ALA A 2 12.11 -40.20 40.70
CA ALA A 2 12.40 -38.90 40.12
C ALA A 2 11.95 -38.91 38.64
N LEU A 3 11.25 -37.85 38.24
CA LEU A 3 11.06 -37.46 36.84
C LEU A 3 12.41 -36.97 36.33
N ARG A 4 12.90 -37.53 35.22
CA ARG A 4 14.00 -36.95 34.45
C ARG A 4 13.47 -36.47 33.11
N ASP A 5 13.31 -35.15 33.08
CA ASP A 5 13.24 -34.25 31.95
C ASP A 5 13.90 -34.78 30.67
N PHE A 6 13.08 -35.22 29.72
CA PHE A 6 13.44 -35.16 28.30
C PHE A 6 13.30 -33.70 27.86
N ARG A 7 14.36 -32.91 28.05
CA ARG A 7 14.46 -31.60 27.41
C ARG A 7 14.56 -31.81 25.91
N SER A 8 13.42 -31.56 25.27
CA SER A 8 13.29 -31.10 23.89
C SER A 8 14.41 -30.12 23.55
N THR A 9 15.47 -30.59 22.91
CA THR A 9 16.30 -29.76 22.05
C THR A 9 15.48 -29.48 20.80
N GLY A 10 14.55 -28.53 20.94
CA GLY A 10 13.97 -27.82 19.81
C GLY A 10 15.10 -27.08 19.13
N LEU A 11 15.72 -27.73 18.14
CA LEU A 11 16.37 -27.03 17.04
C LEU A 11 15.25 -26.18 16.40
N LYS A 12 15.12 -24.93 16.85
CA LYS A 12 14.52 -23.87 16.07
C LYS A 12 15.38 -23.77 14.82
N LEU A 13 15.00 -24.51 13.78
CA LEU A 13 15.28 -24.10 12.41
C LEU A 13 14.65 -22.73 12.27
N MET A 14 15.46 -21.69 12.49
CA MET A 14 15.18 -20.36 11.99
C MET A 14 15.15 -20.52 10.47
N VAL A 15 13.96 -20.80 9.94
CA VAL A 15 13.68 -20.59 8.52
C VAL A 15 13.77 -19.09 8.34
N GLN A 16 14.95 -18.60 7.98
CA GLN A 16 15.10 -17.23 7.50
C GLN A 16 14.21 -17.13 6.27
N ALA A 17 13.16 -16.33 6.36
CA ALA A 17 12.34 -16.00 5.21
C ALA A 17 13.21 -15.16 4.26
N ILE A 18 13.80 -15.82 3.27
CA ILE A 18 14.53 -15.17 2.20
C ILE A 18 13.48 -14.52 1.29
N SER A 19 13.67 -13.25 0.93
CA SER A 19 12.78 -12.59 -0.02
C SER A 19 12.84 -13.30 -1.38
N GLU A 20 11.73 -13.31 -2.12
CA GLU A 20 11.67 -13.93 -3.45
C GLU A 20 12.76 -13.39 -4.38
N HIS A 21 13.08 -12.09 -4.26
CA HIS A 21 14.17 -11.43 -4.97
C HIS A 21 15.54 -12.01 -4.62
N GLU A 22 15.86 -12.16 -3.33
CA GLU A 22 17.14 -12.72 -2.89
C GLU A 22 17.26 -14.21 -3.27
N PHE A 23 16.16 -14.96 -3.25
CA PHE A 23 16.13 -16.35 -3.70
C PHE A 23 16.44 -16.48 -5.20
N ILE A 24 15.78 -15.68 -6.05
CA ILE A 24 16.03 -15.70 -7.50
C ILE A 24 17.45 -15.24 -7.82
N LEU A 25 17.95 -14.20 -7.16
CA LEU A 25 19.32 -13.71 -7.32
C LEU A 25 20.35 -14.81 -6.99
N GLN A 26 20.19 -15.48 -5.84
CA GLN A 26 21.07 -16.60 -5.46
C GLN A 26 21.02 -17.74 -6.47
N GLN A 27 19.84 -18.06 -6.98
CA GLN A 27 19.66 -19.12 -7.98
C GLN A 27 20.32 -18.77 -9.31
N VAL A 28 20.19 -17.53 -9.78
CA VAL A 28 20.86 -17.03 -10.98
C VAL A 28 22.37 -17.10 -10.81
N VAL A 29 22.90 -16.58 -9.70
CA VAL A 29 24.34 -16.61 -9.42
C VAL A 29 24.85 -18.06 -9.40
N ARG A 30 24.12 -18.97 -8.76
CA ARG A 30 24.48 -20.40 -8.74
C ARG A 30 24.52 -21.00 -10.14
N MET A 31 23.50 -20.74 -10.96
CA MET A 31 23.49 -21.22 -12.35
C MET A 31 24.63 -20.63 -13.19
N LEU A 32 24.99 -19.36 -12.97
CA LEU A 32 26.13 -18.74 -13.67
C LEU A 32 27.47 -19.37 -13.25
N LEU A 33 27.61 -19.79 -12.00
CA LEU A 33 28.78 -20.52 -11.51
C LEU A 33 28.87 -21.92 -12.11
N GLU A 34 27.75 -22.65 -12.13
CA GLU A 34 27.66 -24.05 -12.59
C GLU A 34 27.79 -24.20 -14.12
N ASN A 35 27.37 -23.19 -14.90
CA ASN A 35 27.39 -23.24 -16.38
C ASN A 35 28.72 -22.78 -17.02
N THR A 36 29.79 -22.54 -16.24
CA THR A 36 31.08 -22.08 -16.78
C THR A 36 31.78 -23.08 -17.71
N GLU A 37 31.35 -24.35 -17.75
CA GLU A 37 32.01 -25.41 -18.53
C GLU A 37 31.26 -25.88 -19.79
N THR A 38 30.01 -25.45 -20.02
CA THR A 38 29.18 -25.93 -21.14
C THR A 38 28.85 -24.82 -22.14
N SER A 39 29.33 -25.01 -23.38
CA SER A 39 28.99 -24.37 -24.66
C SER A 39 27.80 -23.39 -24.69
N ASN A 40 28.01 -22.27 -25.40
CA ASN A 40 27.16 -21.12 -25.79
C ASN A 40 25.67 -21.33 -26.17
N ASP A 41 25.08 -22.50 -25.92
CA ASP A 41 23.64 -22.70 -26.09
C ASP A 41 22.88 -22.03 -24.95
N SER A 42 22.01 -21.10 -25.33
CA SER A 42 21.24 -20.28 -24.41
C SER A 42 20.42 -21.15 -23.44
N ASN A 43 20.93 -21.30 -22.22
CA ASN A 43 20.26 -22.01 -21.13
C ASN A 43 18.89 -21.36 -20.85
N LEU A 44 17.81 -22.05 -21.19
CA LEU A 44 16.43 -21.56 -21.04
C LEU A 44 16.09 -21.27 -19.57
N VAL A 45 16.62 -22.06 -18.63
CA VAL A 45 16.37 -21.87 -17.20
C VAL A 45 17.02 -20.58 -16.72
N LEU A 46 18.26 -20.32 -17.13
CA LEU A 46 18.95 -19.05 -16.86
C LEU A 46 18.20 -17.88 -17.48
N GLN A 47 17.74 -18.01 -18.73
CA GLN A 47 16.94 -16.99 -19.41
C GLN A 47 15.66 -16.64 -18.64
N LEU A 48 14.92 -17.64 -18.15
CA LEU A 48 13.70 -17.41 -17.39
C LEU A 48 14.00 -16.74 -16.05
N ALA A 49 15.00 -17.23 -15.31
CA ALA A 49 15.36 -16.64 -14.02
C ALA A 49 15.85 -15.19 -14.14
N LEU A 50 16.67 -14.89 -15.15
CA LEU A 50 17.08 -13.52 -15.46
C LEU A 50 15.90 -12.63 -15.84
N THR A 51 14.94 -13.17 -16.60
CA THR A 51 13.73 -12.42 -16.97
C THR A 51 12.90 -12.07 -15.75
N GLU A 52 12.71 -13.00 -14.81
CA GLU A 52 11.96 -12.75 -13.57
C GLU A 52 12.68 -11.77 -12.65
N LEU A 53 14.01 -11.87 -12.54
CA LEU A 53 14.81 -10.92 -11.77
C LEU A 53 14.67 -9.49 -12.31
N VAL A 54 14.77 -9.30 -13.64
CA VAL A 54 14.56 -8.00 -14.27
C VAL A 54 13.13 -7.48 -14.03
N LYS A 55 12.10 -8.34 -14.08
CA LYS A 55 10.72 -7.94 -13.76
C LYS A 55 10.55 -7.49 -12.31
N GLN A 56 11.24 -8.13 -11.36
CA GLN A 56 11.21 -7.71 -9.96
C GLN A 56 11.85 -6.33 -9.78
N VAL A 57 13.05 -6.14 -10.33
CA VAL A 57 13.74 -4.84 -10.31
C VAL A 57 12.90 -3.75 -10.99
N MET A 58 12.25 -4.03 -12.12
CA MET A 58 11.32 -3.09 -12.76
C MET A 58 10.17 -2.69 -11.85
N ARG A 59 9.61 -3.62 -11.06
CA ARG A 59 8.52 -3.32 -10.12
C ARG A 59 9.01 -2.42 -8.99
N GLU A 60 10.17 -2.71 -8.42
CA GLU A 60 10.78 -1.90 -7.36
C GLU A 60 11.06 -0.47 -7.84
N LEU A 61 11.67 -0.31 -9.02
CA LEU A 61 11.95 0.99 -9.62
C LEU A 61 10.67 1.78 -9.93
N ALA A 62 9.62 1.13 -10.43
CA ALA A 62 8.34 1.77 -10.71
C ALA A 62 7.61 2.22 -9.43
N GLN A 63 7.74 1.47 -8.34
CA GLN A 63 7.12 1.79 -7.04
C GLN A 63 7.87 2.88 -6.28
N ALA A 64 9.20 2.94 -6.40
CA ALA A 64 10.05 3.95 -5.77
C ALA A 64 9.70 5.39 -6.21
N GLY A 65 9.01 5.55 -7.35
CA GLY A 65 8.44 6.84 -7.77
C GLY A 65 9.48 7.87 -8.23
N ALA A 66 10.72 7.47 -8.46
CA ALA A 66 11.74 8.35 -9.02
C ALA A 66 11.38 8.68 -10.48
N ALA A 67 11.22 9.98 -10.77
CA ALA A 67 10.76 10.49 -12.06
C ALA A 67 11.66 10.03 -13.22
N ASP A 68 12.96 9.83 -12.98
CA ASP A 68 13.94 9.48 -14.00
C ASP A 68 13.69 8.10 -14.63
N HIS A 69 13.17 7.14 -13.86
CA HIS A 69 12.87 5.81 -14.38
C HIS A 69 11.58 5.78 -15.23
N LEU A 70 10.67 6.72 -14.96
CA LEU A 70 9.38 6.84 -15.62
C LEU A 70 9.44 7.62 -16.95
N GLN A 71 10.61 8.07 -17.39
CA GLN A 71 10.82 8.71 -18.70
C GLN A 71 11.16 7.69 -19.81
N GLY A 72 10.62 6.47 -19.73
CA GLY A 72 10.81 5.43 -20.74
C GLY A 72 12.09 4.59 -20.59
N ASN A 73 12.89 4.84 -19.55
CA ASN A 73 14.15 4.15 -19.29
C ASN A 73 14.02 2.98 -18.31
N LEU A 74 12.80 2.63 -17.88
CA LEU A 74 12.54 1.63 -16.84
C LEU A 74 13.24 0.28 -17.12
N LEU A 75 13.10 -0.25 -18.34
CA LEU A 75 13.68 -1.54 -18.72
C LEU A 75 15.22 -1.50 -18.78
N GLN A 76 15.77 -0.43 -19.37
CA GLN A 76 17.22 -0.28 -19.46
C GLN A 76 17.84 -0.14 -18.07
N THR A 77 17.21 0.67 -17.22
CA THR A 77 17.65 0.84 -15.83
C THR A 77 17.55 -0.48 -15.08
N ALA A 78 16.45 -1.22 -15.22
CA ALA A 78 16.29 -2.50 -14.54
C ALA A 78 17.32 -3.54 -14.99
N ILE A 79 17.65 -3.60 -16.29
CA ILE A 79 18.74 -4.46 -16.78
C ILE A 79 20.07 -4.02 -16.17
N GLN A 80 20.39 -2.72 -16.18
CA GLN A 80 21.63 -2.21 -15.62
C GLN A 80 21.76 -2.48 -14.11
N THR A 81 20.70 -2.24 -13.34
CA THR A 81 20.63 -2.56 -11.92
C THR A 81 20.78 -4.06 -11.68
N THR A 82 20.12 -4.89 -12.49
CA THR A 82 20.26 -6.35 -12.40
C THR A 82 21.70 -6.80 -12.66
N THR A 83 22.36 -6.24 -13.67
CA THR A 83 23.78 -6.51 -13.96
C THR A 83 24.65 -6.13 -12.76
N GLN A 84 24.46 -4.95 -12.17
CA GLN A 84 25.20 -4.51 -10.99
C GLN A 84 24.99 -5.43 -9.78
N LEU A 85 23.76 -5.90 -9.56
CA LEU A 85 23.45 -6.86 -8.50
C LEU A 85 24.18 -8.19 -8.69
N LEU A 86 24.26 -8.67 -9.92
CA LEU A 86 24.98 -9.90 -10.26
C LEU A 86 26.49 -9.73 -10.10
N GLU A 87 27.06 -8.64 -10.60
CA GLU A 87 28.48 -8.30 -10.44
C GLU A 87 28.88 -8.19 -8.96
N ALA A 88 28.06 -7.53 -8.15
CA ALA A 88 28.31 -7.39 -6.71
C ALA A 88 28.33 -8.73 -5.96
N ARG A 89 27.56 -9.72 -6.41
CA ARG A 89 27.46 -11.05 -5.78
C ARG A 89 28.43 -12.08 -6.36
N ALA A 90 28.88 -11.89 -7.60
CA ALA A 90 29.74 -12.81 -8.32
C ALA A 90 31.12 -12.20 -8.64
N ALA A 91 31.70 -11.48 -7.66
CA ALA A 91 32.93 -10.68 -7.75
C ALA A 91 34.20 -11.39 -8.28
N THR A 92 34.13 -12.68 -8.62
CA THR A 92 35.28 -13.51 -9.03
C THR A 92 35.01 -14.38 -10.26
N VAL A 93 33.91 -14.18 -10.99
CA VAL A 93 33.48 -15.11 -12.05
C VAL A 93 33.56 -14.42 -13.40
N ASN A 94 34.25 -15.05 -14.36
CA ASN A 94 34.04 -14.80 -15.79
C ASN A 94 32.61 -15.22 -16.12
N GLN A 95 31.65 -14.35 -15.83
CA GLN A 95 30.27 -14.51 -16.26
C GLN A 95 30.34 -14.54 -17.78
N GLY A 96 30.05 -15.69 -18.39
CA GLY A 96 29.98 -15.80 -19.84
C GLY A 96 29.12 -14.68 -20.42
N ASP A 97 29.34 -14.32 -21.69
CA ASP A 97 28.66 -13.18 -22.30
C ASP A 97 27.12 -13.26 -22.12
N LEU A 98 26.58 -12.39 -21.27
CA LEU A 98 25.14 -12.31 -20.98
C LEU A 98 24.36 -11.51 -22.01
N SER A 99 25.05 -10.86 -22.97
CA SER A 99 24.44 -10.06 -24.03
C SER A 99 23.29 -10.76 -24.78
N PRO A 100 23.36 -12.07 -25.10
CA PRO A 100 22.25 -12.77 -25.75
C PRO A 100 20.99 -12.82 -24.88
N TYR A 101 21.14 -12.97 -23.57
CA TYR A 101 20.04 -13.00 -22.61
C TYR A 101 19.41 -11.61 -22.47
N TRP A 102 20.24 -10.56 -22.34
CA TRP A 102 19.78 -9.18 -22.26
C TRP A 102 19.05 -8.74 -23.51
N ALA A 103 19.54 -9.11 -24.70
CA ALA A 103 18.86 -8.79 -25.96
C ALA A 103 17.47 -9.43 -26.06
N ARG A 104 17.32 -10.68 -25.56
CA ARG A 104 16.02 -11.37 -25.51
C ARG A 104 15.08 -10.73 -24.49
N ILE A 105 15.56 -10.43 -23.29
CA ILE A 105 14.78 -9.77 -22.22
C ILE A 105 14.32 -8.39 -22.68
N ALA A 106 15.21 -7.60 -23.27
CA ALA A 106 14.89 -6.27 -23.78
C ALA A 106 13.78 -6.33 -24.84
N ARG A 107 13.74 -7.39 -25.66
CA ARG A 107 12.69 -7.61 -26.66
C ARG A 107 11.37 -8.05 -26.02
N SER A 108 11.41 -9.00 -25.10
CA SER A 108 10.20 -9.57 -24.50
C SER A 108 9.51 -8.63 -23.51
N LEU A 109 10.27 -7.80 -22.79
CA LEU A 109 9.73 -6.92 -21.75
C LEU A 109 9.46 -5.49 -22.21
N ARG A 110 9.75 -5.15 -23.47
CA ARG A 110 9.57 -3.78 -24.01
C ARG A 110 8.16 -3.24 -23.76
N TRP A 111 7.14 -4.02 -24.09
CA TRP A 111 5.74 -3.60 -23.94
C TRP A 111 5.34 -3.51 -22.47
N VAL A 112 5.76 -4.47 -21.65
CA VAL A 112 5.51 -4.48 -20.20
C VAL A 112 6.11 -3.23 -19.55
N ALA A 113 7.34 -2.88 -19.91
CA ALA A 113 8.00 -1.68 -19.40
C ALA A 113 7.27 -0.39 -19.77
N LYS A 114 6.73 -0.32 -20.99
CA LYS A 114 5.93 0.83 -21.45
C LYS A 114 4.64 0.96 -20.62
N GLU A 115 3.90 -0.12 -20.43
CA GLU A 115 2.67 -0.12 -19.63
C GLU A 115 2.95 0.24 -18.17
N MET A 116 3.99 -0.35 -17.56
CA MET A 116 4.39 0.00 -16.20
C MET A 116 4.80 1.46 -16.07
N THR A 117 5.48 2.01 -17.07
CA THR A 117 5.83 3.44 -17.12
C THR A 117 4.57 4.30 -17.17
N THR A 118 3.60 3.97 -18.04
CA THR A 118 2.32 4.68 -18.13
C THR A 118 1.54 4.62 -16.82
N LEU A 119 1.48 3.45 -16.17
CA LEU A 119 0.83 3.31 -14.87
C LEU A 119 1.55 4.11 -13.77
N GLY A 120 2.89 4.09 -13.75
CA GLY A 120 3.69 4.88 -12.82
C GLY A 120 3.46 6.40 -12.99
N LEU A 121 3.40 6.89 -14.24
CA LEU A 121 3.08 8.29 -14.54
C LEU A 121 1.65 8.65 -14.12
N ARG A 122 0.67 7.76 -14.34
CA ARG A 122 -0.71 7.96 -13.87
C ARG A 122 -0.79 8.00 -12.35
N LEU A 123 -0.07 7.11 -11.66
CA LEU A 123 0.00 7.11 -10.21
C LEU A 123 0.68 8.37 -9.68
N GLN A 124 1.76 8.82 -10.32
CA GLN A 124 2.43 10.07 -9.96
C GLN A 124 1.51 11.27 -10.19
N ALA A 125 0.81 11.33 -11.33
CA ALA A 125 -0.17 12.36 -11.61
C ALA A 125 -1.35 12.33 -10.62
N ALA A 126 -1.80 11.14 -10.22
CA ALA A 126 -2.81 10.98 -9.18
C ALA A 126 -2.30 11.50 -7.83
N ARG A 127 -1.08 11.15 -7.41
CA ARG A 127 -0.45 11.66 -6.18
C ARG A 127 -0.20 13.16 -6.21
N GLN A 128 0.16 13.72 -7.36
CA GLN A 128 0.33 15.17 -7.54
C GLN A 128 -1.02 15.89 -7.66
N GLY A 129 -2.08 15.19 -8.06
CA GLY A 129 -3.46 15.66 -8.12
C GLY A 129 -4.24 15.47 -6.82
N GLU A 130 -3.77 14.61 -5.91
CA GLU A 130 -4.23 14.47 -4.52
C GLU A 130 -3.83 15.72 -3.73
N VAL A 131 -4.62 16.78 -3.90
CA VAL A 131 -4.80 17.72 -2.80
C VAL A 131 -5.74 17.01 -1.83
N MET A 132 -5.18 16.23 -0.90
CA MET A 132 -5.86 16.06 0.39
C MET A 132 -6.15 17.49 0.84
N ARG A 133 -7.41 17.93 0.77
CA ARG A 133 -7.77 19.25 1.31
C ARG A 133 -7.25 19.23 2.74
N ALA A 134 -6.50 20.27 3.10
CA ALA A 134 -5.94 20.36 4.44
C ALA A 134 -7.08 20.04 5.41
N PRO A 135 -6.93 18.98 6.21
CA PRO A 135 -8.06 18.46 6.94
C PRO A 135 -8.58 19.55 7.88
N LYS A 136 -9.89 19.69 7.96
CA LYS A 136 -10.50 20.68 8.84
C LYS A 136 -10.43 20.12 10.25
N VAL A 137 -9.63 20.76 11.10
CA VAL A 137 -9.57 20.42 12.53
C VAL A 137 -10.53 21.31 13.31
N VAL A 138 -11.39 20.68 14.10
CA VAL A 138 -12.33 21.36 14.99
C VAL A 138 -11.85 21.18 16.43
N TYR A 139 -11.30 22.26 16.99
CA TYR A 139 -10.83 22.28 18.39
C TYR A 139 -11.92 22.68 19.39
N ALA A 140 -12.97 23.37 18.94
CA ALA A 140 -14.05 23.88 19.77
C ALA A 140 -15.16 22.82 19.95
N ALA A 141 -14.78 21.63 20.40
CA ALA A 141 -15.67 20.50 20.68
C ALA A 141 -15.27 19.83 21.99
N PRO A 142 -16.17 19.08 22.67
CA PRO A 142 -15.84 18.34 23.89
C PRO A 142 -14.61 17.44 23.72
N VAL A 143 -14.48 16.81 22.55
CA VAL A 143 -13.27 16.14 22.08
C VAL A 143 -12.89 16.74 20.72
N PRO A 144 -11.67 17.27 20.55
CA PRO A 144 -11.22 17.76 19.25
C PRO A 144 -11.24 16.66 18.20
N PHE A 145 -11.60 16.99 16.96
CA PHE A 145 -11.65 16.02 15.86
C PHE A 145 -11.22 16.63 14.54
N GLN A 146 -10.90 15.75 13.60
CA GLN A 146 -10.42 16.08 12.27
C GLN A 146 -11.38 15.55 11.21
N ILE A 147 -11.84 16.43 10.31
CA ILE A 147 -12.63 16.08 9.13
C ILE A 147 -11.72 16.04 7.91
N THR A 148 -11.76 14.93 7.17
CA THR A 148 -11.01 14.74 5.93
C THR A 148 -12.00 14.44 4.80
N GLU A 149 -11.88 15.19 3.70
CA GLU A 149 -12.64 14.90 2.47
C GLU A 149 -11.92 13.80 1.68
N LEU A 150 -12.67 12.79 1.26
CA LEU A 150 -12.21 11.70 0.38
C LEU A 150 -12.68 11.99 -1.05
N GLY A 151 -11.88 11.61 -2.04
CA GLY A 151 -12.21 11.74 -3.46
C GLY A 151 -11.28 12.67 -4.24
N SER A 152 -11.68 13.00 -5.45
CA SER A 152 -10.86 13.78 -6.40
C SER A 152 -11.10 15.30 -6.30
N ARG A 153 -10.21 16.10 -6.90
CA ARG A 153 -10.27 17.57 -6.81
C ARG A 153 -11.60 18.11 -7.32
N GLY A 154 -12.39 18.68 -6.40
CA GLY A 154 -13.68 19.31 -6.72
C GLY A 154 -14.87 18.35 -6.67
N TYR A 155 -14.62 17.07 -6.41
CA TYR A 155 -15.64 16.03 -6.33
C TYR A 155 -15.40 15.17 -5.08
N PRO A 156 -15.86 15.63 -3.89
CA PRO A 156 -15.77 14.82 -2.69
C PRO A 156 -16.69 13.61 -2.84
N GLU A 157 -16.10 12.42 -2.76
CA GLU A 157 -16.77 11.12 -2.86
C GLU A 157 -17.12 10.57 -1.46
N GLY A 158 -16.51 11.13 -0.42
CA GLY A 158 -16.82 10.81 0.96
C GLY A 158 -16.26 11.80 1.95
N LEU A 159 -16.65 11.65 3.20
CA LEU A 159 -16.10 12.37 4.34
C LEU A 159 -15.75 11.36 5.41
N ILE A 160 -14.66 11.60 6.12
CA ILE A 160 -14.28 10.85 7.30
C ILE A 160 -13.93 11.79 8.44
N VAL A 161 -14.42 11.47 9.63
CA VAL A 161 -14.06 12.17 10.87
C VAL A 161 -13.35 11.21 11.81
N HIS A 162 -12.26 11.68 12.41
CA HIS A 162 -11.56 10.97 13.47
C HIS A 162 -11.40 11.88 14.70
N PRO A 163 -11.60 11.35 15.92
CA PRO A 163 -11.23 12.08 17.12
C PRO A 163 -9.70 12.23 17.21
N LEU A 164 -9.23 13.34 17.76
CA LEU A 164 -7.81 13.65 17.96
C LEU A 164 -7.30 13.29 19.36
N ALA A 165 -8.18 12.82 20.23
CA ALA A 165 -7.89 12.33 21.56
C ALA A 165 -8.80 11.14 21.87
N ASP A 166 -8.42 10.33 22.86
CA ASP A 166 -9.26 9.22 23.32
C ASP A 166 -10.63 9.73 23.76
N CYS A 167 -11.69 9.09 23.26
CA CYS A 167 -13.06 9.45 23.55
C CYS A 167 -13.91 8.22 23.84
N ARG A 168 -15.03 8.45 24.53
CA ARG A 168 -16.17 7.54 24.56
C ARG A 168 -17.23 8.07 23.61
N LEU A 169 -18.00 7.17 23.01
CA LEU A 169 -19.16 7.54 22.21
C LEU A 169 -20.38 7.70 23.12
N ASP A 170 -21.05 8.85 23.09
CA ASP A 170 -22.28 9.10 23.85
C ASP A 170 -23.47 8.43 23.17
N LEU A 171 -23.70 7.16 23.52
CA LEU A 171 -24.74 6.33 22.91
C LEU A 171 -26.13 6.59 23.49
N GLU A 172 -26.20 7.33 24.60
CA GLU A 172 -27.45 7.59 25.30
C GLU A 172 -28.14 8.83 24.75
N GLN A 173 -27.36 9.84 24.35
CA GLN A 173 -27.88 11.08 23.79
C GLN A 173 -28.14 10.99 22.28
N VAL A 174 -27.33 10.26 21.53
CA VAL A 174 -27.42 10.21 20.06
C VAL A 174 -28.77 9.67 19.56
N PRO A 175 -29.38 8.62 20.13
CA PRO A 175 -30.71 8.16 19.73
C PRO A 175 -31.85 9.15 20.01
N GLN A 176 -31.63 10.16 20.85
CA GLN A 176 -32.63 11.19 21.16
C GLN A 176 -32.67 12.28 20.07
N SER A 177 -31.52 12.55 19.46
CA SER A 177 -31.36 13.59 18.43
C SER A 177 -31.28 13.03 17.01
N TYR A 178 -30.96 11.75 16.85
CA TYR A 178 -30.71 11.10 15.57
C TYR A 178 -31.42 9.76 15.44
N ARG A 179 -31.70 9.36 14.20
CA ARG A 179 -32.22 8.03 13.93
C ARG A 179 -31.06 7.04 13.80
N VAL A 180 -30.90 6.19 14.81
CA VAL A 180 -29.84 5.17 14.85
C VAL A 180 -30.37 3.81 14.44
N ARG A 181 -29.72 3.14 13.49
CA ARG A 181 -29.91 1.72 13.20
C ARG A 181 -28.69 0.95 13.68
N ALA A 182 -28.85 0.25 14.80
CA ALA A 182 -27.80 -0.57 15.40
C ALA A 182 -28.11 -2.06 15.24
N SER A 183 -27.15 -2.83 14.71
CA SER A 183 -27.23 -4.29 14.64
C SER A 183 -26.35 -4.93 15.72
N ARG A 184 -26.71 -4.80 17.02
CA ARG A 184 -26.02 -5.42 18.18
C ARG A 184 -24.48 -5.24 18.28
N GLY A 185 -23.90 -4.32 17.52
CA GLY A 185 -22.45 -4.08 17.44
C GLY A 185 -22.13 -3.10 16.30
N TYR A 186 -20.86 -2.71 16.18
CA TYR A 186 -20.38 -1.89 15.08
C TYR A 186 -20.47 -2.64 13.74
N PRO A 187 -20.62 -1.92 12.62
CA PRO A 187 -20.82 -0.48 12.53
C PRO A 187 -22.24 -0.06 12.93
N TRP A 188 -22.41 1.20 13.33
CA TRP A 188 -23.74 1.80 13.52
C TRP A 188 -24.05 2.78 12.41
N GLU A 189 -25.29 2.75 11.95
CA GLU A 189 -25.79 3.73 11.00
C GLU A 189 -26.56 4.81 11.76
N VAL A 190 -26.15 6.06 11.59
CA VAL A 190 -26.80 7.25 12.14
C VAL A 190 -27.34 8.06 10.97
N GLU A 191 -28.65 8.24 10.92
CA GLU A 191 -29.32 9.02 9.87
C GLU A 191 -29.60 10.44 10.40
N SER A 192 -29.10 11.45 9.67
CA SER A 192 -29.39 12.87 9.90
C SER A 192 -29.75 13.54 8.59
N GLU A 193 -30.91 14.20 8.54
CA GLU A 193 -31.40 14.93 7.36
C GLU A 193 -31.43 14.10 6.05
N GLY A 194 -31.65 12.78 6.17
CA GLY A 194 -31.66 11.86 5.03
C GLY A 194 -30.28 11.37 4.57
N ILE A 195 -29.21 11.76 5.28
CA ILE A 195 -27.83 11.35 5.06
C ILE A 195 -27.47 10.27 6.08
N THR A 196 -26.85 9.19 5.63
CA THR A 196 -26.45 8.07 6.48
C THR A 196 -24.97 8.16 6.81
N PHE A 197 -24.68 8.27 8.10
CA PHE A 197 -23.34 8.24 8.66
C PHE A 197 -23.07 6.88 9.27
N VAL A 198 -21.89 6.33 9.03
CA VAL A 198 -21.45 5.05 9.56
C VAL A 198 -20.42 5.31 10.65
N VAL A 199 -20.72 4.89 11.87
CA VAL A 199 -19.82 4.96 13.02
C VAL A 199 -19.11 3.61 13.15
N GLU A 200 -17.78 3.64 13.10
CA GLU A 200 -16.91 2.47 13.16
C GLU A 200 -16.41 2.19 14.58
N ALA A 201 -15.84 1.00 14.79
CA ALA A 201 -15.36 0.56 16.10
C ALA A 201 -14.16 1.38 16.63
N ASP A 202 -13.44 2.07 15.76
CA ASP A 202 -12.34 2.99 16.10
C ASP A 202 -12.82 4.41 16.40
N SER A 203 -14.13 4.59 16.59
CA SER A 203 -14.79 5.89 16.78
C SER A 203 -14.75 6.80 15.56
N SER A 204 -14.34 6.32 14.38
CA SER A 204 -14.44 7.12 13.17
C SER A 204 -15.87 7.19 12.65
N ILE A 205 -16.20 8.29 11.98
CA ILE A 205 -17.49 8.49 11.33
C ILE A 205 -17.26 8.70 9.84
N ILE A 206 -17.92 7.89 9.01
CA ILE A 206 -17.76 7.90 7.55
C ILE A 206 -19.10 8.17 6.88
N THR A 207 -19.11 8.95 5.80
CA THR A 207 -20.23 9.02 4.86
C THR A 207 -19.72 9.00 3.43
N PHE A 208 -20.51 8.41 2.53
CA PHE A 208 -20.28 8.45 1.09
C PHE A 208 -21.13 9.56 0.49
N LEU A 209 -20.55 10.29 -0.46
CA LEU A 209 -21.15 11.46 -1.12
C LEU A 209 -21.31 11.25 -2.64
N GLU A 210 -21.01 10.05 -3.15
CA GLU A 210 -21.10 9.76 -4.57
C GLU A 210 -22.51 10.06 -5.11
N GLY A 211 -22.57 10.91 -6.15
CA GLY A 211 -23.84 11.31 -6.78
C GLY A 211 -24.63 12.38 -6.03
N PHE A 212 -24.15 12.89 -4.89
CA PHE A 212 -24.81 14.01 -4.20
C PHE A 212 -24.56 15.34 -4.92
N PRO A 213 -25.57 16.22 -5.03
CA PRO A 213 -25.37 17.58 -5.51
C PRO A 213 -24.61 18.44 -4.48
N ASP A 214 -23.89 19.47 -4.94
CA ASP A 214 -23.02 20.32 -4.10
C ASP A 214 -23.71 20.86 -2.84
N ALA A 215 -24.99 21.24 -2.94
CA ALA A 215 -25.76 21.73 -1.79
C ALA A 215 -25.91 20.66 -0.68
N VAL A 216 -26.11 19.40 -1.06
CA VAL A 216 -26.25 18.26 -0.14
C VAL A 216 -24.88 17.86 0.41
N ILE A 217 -23.80 18.05 -0.37
CA ILE A 217 -22.42 17.85 0.12
C ILE A 217 -22.11 18.82 1.27
N GLU A 218 -22.44 20.10 1.14
CA GLU A 218 -22.21 21.09 2.20
C GLU A 218 -23.11 20.85 3.42
N GLN A 219 -24.34 20.36 3.20
CA GLN A 219 -25.22 19.88 4.26
C GLN A 219 -24.61 18.69 5.00
N ALA A 220 -24.08 17.69 4.27
CA ALA A 220 -23.43 16.52 4.83
C ALA A 220 -22.25 16.90 5.72
N LYS A 221 -21.42 17.87 5.30
CA LYS A 221 -20.29 18.37 6.11
C LYS A 221 -20.76 18.97 7.43
N SER A 222 -21.80 19.80 7.38
CA SER A 222 -22.35 20.45 8.58
C SER A 222 -22.98 19.44 9.52
N ALA A 223 -23.75 18.49 8.99
CA ALA A 223 -24.38 17.42 9.76
C ALA A 223 -23.35 16.46 10.39
N LEU A 224 -22.29 16.12 9.65
CA LEU A 224 -21.19 15.29 10.14
C LEU A 224 -20.41 15.95 11.28
N GLU A 225 -20.13 17.25 11.16
CA GLU A 225 -19.47 18.03 12.20
C GLU A 225 -20.32 18.11 13.47
N GLN A 226 -21.62 18.35 13.33
CA GLN A 226 -22.55 18.36 14.45
C GLN A 226 -22.66 16.97 15.11
N LEU A 227 -22.79 15.92 14.31
CA LEU A 227 -22.83 14.55 14.82
C LEU A 227 -21.56 14.20 15.61
N ALA A 228 -20.37 14.55 15.10
CA ALA A 228 -19.11 14.33 15.81
C ALA A 228 -19.05 15.12 17.13
N HIS A 229 -19.56 16.35 17.13
CA HIS A 229 -19.63 17.20 18.33
C HIS A 229 -20.53 16.58 19.42
N ASP A 230 -21.66 16.01 19.02
CA ASP A 230 -22.64 15.43 19.94
C ASP A 230 -22.27 14.00 20.37
N LEU A 231 -21.62 13.24 19.49
CA LEU A 231 -21.26 11.84 19.72
C LEU A 231 -19.98 11.68 20.55
N TYR A 232 -18.95 12.51 20.33
CA TYR A 232 -17.68 12.33 21.05
C TYR A 232 -17.70 12.97 22.44
N ALA A 233 -17.57 12.14 23.47
CA ALA A 233 -17.45 12.58 24.85
C ALA A 233 -16.05 12.26 25.41
N PRO A 234 -15.49 13.12 26.28
CA PRO A 234 -14.18 12.87 26.87
C PRO A 234 -14.23 11.63 27.78
N VAL A 235 -13.11 10.89 27.84
CA VAL A 235 -12.89 9.85 28.85
C VAL A 235 -12.63 10.57 30.17
N GLU A 236 -13.50 10.38 31.16
CA GLU A 236 -13.28 10.93 32.50
C GLU A 236 -12.02 10.29 33.09
N ALA A 237 -11.11 11.11 33.63
CA ALA A 237 -9.97 10.62 34.37
C ALA A 237 -10.46 10.06 35.71
N GLU A 238 -10.41 8.73 35.87
CA GLU A 238 -10.55 8.06 37.18
C GLU A 238 -9.42 8.43 38.14
#